data_AF-A0A1H7V585-F1
#
_entry.id   AF-A0A1H7V585-F1
#
_cell.length_a   1.000
_cell.length_b   1.000
_cell.length_c   1.000
_cell.angle_alpha   90.00
_cell.angle_beta   90.00
_cell.angle_gamma   90.00
#
_symmetry.space_group_name_H-M   'P 1'
#
loop_
_entity.id
_entity.type
_entity.pdbx_description
1 polymer ?
#
loop_
_entity_poly.entity_id
_entity_poly.type
_entity_poly.pdbx_seq_one_letter_code
_entity_poly.pdbx_strand_id
1 'polypeptide(L)'
;MSFLSNLFRKTSPAASDPQDQTIPLIPAANNTWRIPLLDLRGVTLRMTATSSNPQMAMNAVSYNQEDGSSFAGISPAESTTIEGGITVATDGKLAPGVLFIPQTMEHKWAIYFMDDTLVFVRSWLRQVLVTATTVQQHNQLTVKSITGKFLEDETPAFTRAIVRFLLMNYGIGEVVPAPLPAALKDKPREAALWAFSVYGKLAQIGTFNENFVPVVSKPLRSHSLLHIAVARSNMPDIEKYVLEGIPVNSLARDGLAPLHWSLACETTEPMEKLLALGADPNVRSAEGATPVMNAVQSNAARHFNLLVLAGADVNAADARGFTALHRAAEMGHVHMVRLLLENRANRHAVAMDHTALSLAEAMKRTEIIELLRD
;
A
#
# COMPACT_ATOMS: atom_id res chain seq x y z
N MET A 1 27.21 19.69 9.29
CA MET A 1 26.51 21.00 9.21
C MET A 1 26.50 21.66 7.82
N SER A 2 26.94 21.00 6.73
CA SER A 2 27.04 21.63 5.40
C SER A 2 26.08 21.09 4.32
N PHE A 3 25.25 20.08 4.61
CA PHE A 3 24.35 19.50 3.59
C PHE A 3 23.01 20.23 3.43
N LEU A 4 22.58 20.98 4.46
CA LEU A 4 21.28 21.65 4.49
C LEU A 4 21.27 23.03 3.81
N SER A 5 22.44 23.67 3.64
CA SER A 5 22.51 25.07 3.20
C SER A 5 22.35 25.27 1.69
N ASN A 6 22.52 24.23 0.88
CA ASN A 6 22.55 24.36 -0.59
C ASN A 6 21.27 23.87 -1.30
N LEU A 7 20.31 23.24 -0.61
CA LEU A 7 19.09 22.73 -1.26
C LEU A 7 17.87 23.68 -1.20
N PHE A 8 17.90 24.71 -0.35
CA PHE A 8 16.74 25.58 -0.16
C PHE A 8 17.17 27.05 -0.06
N ARG A 9 16.93 27.83 -1.12
CA ARG A 9 16.94 29.30 -1.02
C ARG A 9 15.50 29.81 -0.91
N LYS A 10 15.31 30.71 0.06
CA LYS A 10 14.08 31.41 0.43
C LYS A 10 13.25 31.85 -0.79
N THR A 11 11.99 31.46 -0.85
CA THR A 11 10.95 32.13 -1.64
C THR A 11 10.17 33.12 -0.76
N SER A 12 9.84 34.28 -1.33
CA SER A 12 9.20 35.47 -0.72
C SER A 12 7.70 35.27 -0.34
N PRO A 13 7.09 36.18 0.46
CA PRO A 13 6.13 35.82 1.50
C PRO A 13 4.65 35.91 1.08
N ALA A 14 3.82 35.03 1.66
CA ALA A 14 2.52 35.33 2.29
C ALA A 14 1.60 34.09 2.39
N ALA A 15 1.99 33.13 3.23
CA ALA A 15 1.12 32.71 4.33
C ALA A 15 2.00 32.86 5.56
N SER A 16 1.54 33.56 6.59
CA SER A 16 2.29 33.81 7.83
C SER A 16 3.17 32.62 8.20
N ASP A 17 4.50 32.78 8.07
CA ASP A 17 5.47 31.81 8.54
C ASP A 17 5.17 31.58 10.03
N PRO A 18 4.74 30.38 10.47
CA PRO A 18 4.54 30.13 11.88
C PRO A 18 5.93 29.92 12.48
N GLN A 19 6.72 31.01 12.57
CA GLN A 19 8.03 30.97 13.21
C GLN A 19 7.95 30.60 14.70
N ASP A 20 6.75 30.52 15.25
CA ASP A 20 6.45 30.37 16.67
C ASP A 20 5.62 29.14 17.05
N GLN A 21 5.29 28.23 16.12
CA GLN A 21 4.64 26.97 16.52
C GLN A 21 5.65 26.01 17.13
N THR A 22 5.67 25.95 18.45
CA THR A 22 6.35 24.93 19.23
C THR A 22 5.90 23.55 18.73
N ILE A 23 6.84 22.70 18.31
CA ILE A 23 6.51 21.34 17.87
C ILE A 23 6.10 20.54 19.12
N PRO A 24 4.83 20.08 19.21
CA PRO A 24 4.34 19.53 20.46
C PRO A 24 4.93 18.13 20.72
N LEU A 25 5.17 17.86 22.00
CA LEU A 25 5.43 16.50 22.48
C LEU A 25 4.09 15.83 22.78
N ILE A 26 3.94 14.60 22.29
CA ILE A 26 2.82 13.72 22.62
C ILE A 26 3.25 12.88 23.83
N PRO A 27 2.60 13.02 25.00
CA PRO A 27 2.92 12.22 26.18
C PRO A 27 2.69 10.73 25.94
N ALA A 28 3.46 9.87 26.62
CA ALA A 28 3.34 8.41 26.55
C ALA A 28 1.91 7.90 26.87
N ALA A 29 1.20 8.57 27.78
CA ALA A 29 -0.17 8.23 28.14
C ALA A 29 -1.17 8.42 26.98
N ASN A 30 -0.85 9.28 26.01
CA ASN A 30 -1.76 9.76 24.98
C ASN A 30 -1.50 9.12 23.61
N ASN A 31 -0.72 8.04 23.54
CA ASN A 31 -0.47 7.32 22.31
C ASN A 31 -0.38 5.80 22.53
N THR A 32 -0.56 5.04 21.45
CA THR A 32 -0.58 3.58 21.43
C THR A 32 0.78 2.95 21.76
N TRP A 33 1.87 3.68 21.52
CA TRP A 33 3.25 3.20 21.70
C TRP A 33 3.78 3.33 23.13
N ARG A 34 3.06 4.05 23.99
CA ARG A 34 3.44 4.27 25.41
C ARG A 34 4.84 4.85 25.59
N ILE A 35 5.29 5.68 24.64
CA ILE A 35 6.56 6.42 24.70
C ILE A 35 6.34 7.91 24.40
N PRO A 36 7.24 8.82 24.84
CA PRO A 36 7.21 10.20 24.40
C PRO A 36 7.48 10.29 22.89
N LEU A 37 6.65 11.05 22.18
CA LEU A 37 6.78 11.24 20.73
C LEU A 37 6.78 12.72 20.39
N LEU A 38 7.41 13.07 19.27
CA LEU A 38 7.34 14.41 18.69
C LEU A 38 6.25 14.43 17.61
N ASP A 39 5.31 15.38 17.68
CA ASP A 39 4.25 15.53 16.67
C ASP A 39 4.78 16.32 15.47
N LEU A 40 5.08 15.62 14.39
CA LEU A 40 5.71 16.21 13.21
C LEU A 40 4.69 16.82 12.24
N ARG A 41 3.39 16.51 12.39
CA ARG A 41 2.32 16.85 11.43
C ARG A 41 2.23 18.33 11.13
N GLY A 42 2.45 19.18 12.15
CA GLY A 42 2.42 20.64 12.01
C GLY A 42 3.43 21.17 11.00
N VAL A 43 4.50 20.42 10.74
CA VAL A 43 5.54 20.74 9.75
C VAL A 43 5.40 19.86 8.52
N THR A 44 5.47 18.53 8.69
CA THR A 44 5.64 17.59 7.57
C THR A 44 4.46 17.59 6.60
N LEU A 45 3.22 17.78 7.08
CA LEU A 45 2.03 17.82 6.23
C LEU A 45 1.83 19.16 5.51
N ARG A 46 2.40 20.24 6.04
CA ARG A 46 2.24 21.61 5.51
C ARG A 46 3.36 22.01 4.55
N MET A 47 4.52 21.38 4.64
CA MET A 47 5.64 21.66 3.76
C MET A 47 5.40 21.11 2.35
N THR A 48 5.85 21.90 1.37
CA THR A 48 5.89 21.53 -0.04
C THR A 48 7.34 21.42 -0.49
N ALA A 49 7.67 20.38 -1.25
CA ALA A 49 8.98 20.21 -1.84
C ALA A 49 8.99 20.73 -3.28
N THR A 50 9.91 21.64 -3.60
CA THR A 50 10.19 22.07 -4.97
C THR A 50 11.64 21.76 -5.33
N SER A 51 11.90 21.49 -6.61
CA SER A 51 13.25 21.29 -7.14
C SER A 51 13.52 22.34 -8.20
N SER A 52 14.69 22.97 -8.14
CA SER A 52 15.19 23.83 -9.22
C SER A 52 15.69 23.03 -10.43
N ASN A 53 15.95 21.73 -10.25
CA ASN A 53 16.32 20.81 -11.32
C ASN A 53 15.04 20.18 -11.92
N PRO A 54 14.70 20.45 -13.19
CA PRO A 54 13.53 19.88 -13.85
C PRO A 54 13.54 18.34 -13.90
N GLN A 55 14.72 17.73 -14.03
CA GLN A 55 14.84 16.26 -14.08
C GLN A 55 14.40 15.61 -12.77
N MET A 56 14.72 16.22 -11.63
CA MET A 56 14.31 15.69 -10.32
C MET A 56 12.79 15.76 -10.13
N ALA A 57 12.14 16.80 -10.67
CA ALA A 57 10.68 16.92 -10.69
C ALA A 57 10.05 15.86 -11.61
N MET A 58 10.58 15.68 -12.82
CA MET A 58 10.13 14.64 -13.75
C MET A 58 10.30 13.23 -13.16
N ASN A 59 11.43 12.97 -12.49
CA ASN A 59 11.73 11.69 -11.86
C ASN A 59 10.70 11.29 -10.80
N ALA A 60 10.22 12.24 -10.00
CA ALA A 60 9.25 11.92 -8.94
C ALA A 60 7.86 11.59 -9.51
N VAL A 61 7.51 12.13 -10.68
CA VAL A 61 6.22 11.87 -11.36
C VAL A 61 6.31 10.63 -12.26
N SER A 62 7.52 10.23 -12.68
CA SER A 62 7.70 9.10 -13.60
C SER A 62 7.52 7.71 -12.96
N TYR A 63 7.43 7.61 -11.63
CA TYR A 63 7.23 6.32 -10.95
C TYR A 63 5.86 5.69 -11.18
N ASN A 64 4.88 6.42 -11.72
CA ASN A 64 3.54 5.88 -11.98
C ASN A 64 3.54 4.66 -12.93
N GLN A 65 4.62 4.47 -13.69
CA GLN A 65 4.79 3.33 -14.60
C GLN A 65 5.90 2.35 -14.15
N GLU A 66 6.53 2.59 -13.01
CA GLU A 66 7.62 1.75 -12.52
C GLU A 66 7.09 0.53 -11.76
N ASP A 67 7.67 -0.64 -11.99
CA ASP A 67 7.37 -1.88 -11.25
C ASP A 67 8.56 -2.39 -10.43
N GLY A 68 9.70 -1.69 -10.51
CA GLY A 68 10.92 -2.00 -9.80
C GLY A 68 11.91 -2.83 -10.60
N SER A 69 11.51 -3.37 -11.76
CA SER A 69 12.38 -4.20 -12.61
C SER A 69 13.65 -3.46 -13.06
N SER A 70 13.55 -2.15 -13.32
CA SER A 70 14.71 -1.33 -13.70
C SER A 70 15.74 -1.14 -12.59
N PHE A 71 15.39 -1.44 -11.34
CA PHE A 71 16.27 -1.36 -10.17
C PHE A 71 16.75 -2.73 -9.69
N ALA A 72 16.28 -3.83 -10.29
CA ALA A 72 16.70 -5.18 -9.93
C ALA A 72 18.21 -5.37 -10.15
N GLY A 73 18.88 -5.99 -9.18
CA GLY A 73 20.33 -6.22 -9.22
C GLY A 73 21.21 -4.97 -9.04
N ILE A 74 20.65 -3.76 -8.96
CA ILE A 74 21.43 -2.55 -8.72
C ILE A 74 21.89 -2.52 -7.26
N SER A 75 23.20 -2.41 -7.06
CA SER A 75 23.80 -2.22 -5.74
C SER A 75 23.96 -0.73 -5.40
N PRO A 76 23.84 -0.35 -4.12
CA PRO A 76 24.14 1.00 -3.69
C PRO A 76 25.62 1.34 -3.92
N ALA A 77 25.92 2.63 -4.12
CA ALA A 77 27.29 3.10 -4.33
C ALA A 77 28.20 2.84 -3.13
N GLU A 78 27.65 2.91 -1.92
CA GLU A 78 28.32 2.49 -0.69
C GLU A 78 28.06 0.99 -0.45
N SER A 79 29.13 0.21 -0.28
CA SER A 79 29.06 -1.25 -0.14
C SER A 79 29.13 -1.75 1.32
N THR A 80 29.17 -0.84 2.29
CA THR A 80 29.16 -1.19 3.72
C THR A 80 27.93 -2.03 4.03
N THR A 81 28.15 -3.22 4.62
CA THR A 81 27.08 -4.15 4.98
C THR A 81 27.01 -4.32 6.48
N ILE A 82 25.79 -4.25 7.02
CA ILE A 82 25.49 -4.41 8.44
C ILE A 82 24.47 -5.54 8.63
N GLU A 83 24.42 -6.09 9.84
CA GLU A 83 23.35 -7.01 10.21
C GLU A 83 21.98 -6.30 10.18
N GLY A 84 20.98 -6.99 9.64
CA GLY A 84 19.60 -6.55 9.59
C GLY A 84 18.88 -6.77 10.93
N GLY A 85 18.28 -7.95 11.11
CA GLY A 85 17.52 -8.27 12.32
C GLY A 85 16.14 -7.58 12.38
N ILE A 86 15.52 -7.38 11.22
CA ILE A 86 14.16 -6.81 11.10
C ILE A 86 13.25 -7.92 10.59
N THR A 87 12.17 -8.19 11.31
CA THR A 87 11.18 -9.18 10.91
C THR A 87 9.80 -8.53 10.82
N VAL A 88 9.07 -8.84 9.76
CA VAL A 88 7.70 -8.41 9.55
C VAL A 88 6.84 -9.59 9.11
N ALA A 89 5.59 -9.60 9.54
CA ALA A 89 4.63 -10.60 9.10
C ALA A 89 4.28 -10.40 7.62
N THR A 90 4.05 -11.49 6.91
CA THR A 90 3.45 -11.55 5.58
C THR A 90 2.23 -12.48 5.67
N ASP A 91 1.38 -12.52 4.64
CA ASP A 91 0.26 -13.46 4.55
C ASP A 91 0.48 -14.47 3.42
N GLY A 92 1.66 -15.08 3.45
CA GLY A 92 2.17 -16.00 2.45
C GLY A 92 3.59 -15.61 2.03
N LYS A 93 4.04 -16.12 0.87
CA LYS A 93 5.28 -15.67 0.25
C LYS A 93 5.07 -14.27 -0.35
N LEU A 94 5.86 -13.30 0.08
CA LEU A 94 5.91 -11.99 -0.53
C LEU A 94 6.39 -12.15 -1.98
N ALA A 95 5.54 -11.74 -2.91
CA ALA A 95 5.84 -11.80 -4.33
C ALA A 95 6.69 -10.59 -4.77
N PRO A 96 7.56 -10.75 -5.79
CA PRO A 96 8.29 -9.62 -6.37
C PRO A 96 7.35 -8.52 -6.85
N GLY A 97 7.77 -7.26 -6.70
CA GLY A 97 7.02 -6.09 -7.15
C GLY A 97 7.17 -4.89 -6.22
N VAL A 98 6.12 -4.07 -6.19
CA VAL A 98 6.15 -2.75 -5.55
C VAL A 98 5.64 -2.83 -4.12
N LEU A 99 6.45 -2.35 -3.16
CA LEU A 99 5.98 -2.11 -1.79
C LEU A 99 5.47 -0.67 -1.62
N PHE A 100 6.13 0.29 -2.26
CA PHE A 100 5.70 1.68 -2.25
C PHE A 100 6.21 2.45 -3.48
N ILE A 101 5.31 3.17 -4.15
CA ILE A 101 5.63 4.11 -5.22
C ILE A 101 5.34 5.56 -4.79
N PRO A 102 6.28 6.50 -5.02
CA PRO A 102 6.03 7.92 -4.90
C PRO A 102 4.87 8.39 -5.78
N GLN A 103 3.97 9.19 -5.20
CA GLN A 103 2.88 9.86 -5.92
C GLN A 103 3.09 11.38 -5.97
N THR A 104 3.99 11.89 -5.13
CA THR A 104 4.31 13.31 -4.97
C THR A 104 5.80 13.48 -4.69
N MET A 105 6.33 14.69 -4.88
CA MET A 105 7.71 15.05 -4.50
C MET A 105 7.99 14.91 -2.99
N GLU A 106 6.94 14.90 -2.16
CA GLU A 106 7.05 14.66 -0.73
C GLU A 106 7.14 13.17 -0.38
N HIS A 107 6.87 12.27 -1.31
CA HIS A 107 7.12 10.84 -1.14
C HIS A 107 8.58 10.56 -1.50
N LYS A 108 9.42 10.55 -0.47
CA LYS A 108 10.89 10.59 -0.59
C LYS A 108 11.53 9.30 -1.09
N TRP A 109 10.78 8.19 -1.05
CA TRP A 109 11.27 6.84 -1.29
C TRP A 109 10.37 6.10 -2.26
N ALA A 110 10.97 5.32 -3.14
CA ALA A 110 10.33 4.17 -3.77
C ALA A 110 10.92 2.90 -3.16
N ILE A 111 10.09 1.89 -2.95
CA ILE A 111 10.48 0.65 -2.28
C ILE A 111 9.96 -0.53 -3.08
N TYR A 112 10.87 -1.42 -3.44
CA TYR A 112 10.57 -2.62 -4.21
C TYR A 112 11.07 -3.86 -3.47
N PHE A 113 10.50 -4.99 -3.84
CA PHE A 113 10.97 -6.31 -3.44
C PHE A 113 11.27 -7.12 -4.70
N MET A 114 12.52 -7.46 -4.94
CA MET A 114 13.00 -8.18 -6.13
C MET A 114 14.11 -9.14 -5.71
N ASP A 115 14.09 -10.38 -6.20
CA ASP A 115 15.16 -11.37 -5.96
C ASP A 115 15.52 -11.52 -4.46
N ASP A 116 14.49 -11.72 -3.63
CA ASP A 116 14.58 -11.78 -2.16
C ASP A 116 15.30 -10.59 -1.51
N THR A 117 15.32 -9.46 -2.20
CA THR A 117 15.99 -8.22 -1.79
C THR A 117 15.01 -7.06 -1.76
N LEU A 118 15.03 -6.32 -0.66
CA LEU A 118 14.37 -5.02 -0.56
C LEU A 118 15.27 -3.96 -1.20
N VAL A 119 14.70 -3.12 -2.07
CA VAL A 119 15.44 -2.07 -2.77
C VAL A 119 14.85 -0.72 -2.38
N PHE A 120 15.65 0.13 -1.75
CA PHE A 120 15.25 1.46 -1.30
C PHE A 120 15.85 2.52 -2.23
N VAL A 121 14.98 3.14 -3.02
CA VAL A 121 15.34 4.13 -4.04
C VAL A 121 14.97 5.51 -3.56
N ARG A 122 15.92 6.44 -3.60
CA ARG A 122 15.62 7.86 -3.37
C ARG A 122 14.85 8.41 -4.56
N SER A 123 13.59 8.78 -4.36
CA SER A 123 12.62 8.96 -5.46
C SER A 123 13.12 9.92 -6.55
N TRP A 124 13.34 11.19 -6.23
CA TRP A 124 13.76 12.19 -7.21
C TRP A 124 15.17 11.99 -7.78
N LEU A 125 16.06 11.26 -7.08
CA LEU A 125 17.39 10.93 -7.60
C LEU A 125 17.36 9.68 -8.47
N ARG A 126 16.32 8.85 -8.36
CA ARG A 126 16.27 7.50 -8.93
C ARG A 126 17.53 6.68 -8.60
N GLN A 127 18.03 6.85 -7.37
CA GLN A 127 19.26 6.23 -6.91
C GLN A 127 18.95 5.19 -5.83
N VAL A 128 19.47 3.97 -6.00
CA VAL A 128 19.48 2.95 -4.95
C VAL A 128 20.47 3.38 -3.87
N LEU A 129 19.97 3.65 -2.67
CA LEU A 129 20.80 4.03 -1.52
C LEU A 129 21.02 2.86 -0.56
N VAL A 130 20.02 2.00 -0.43
CA VAL A 130 20.07 0.82 0.43
C VAL A 130 19.44 -0.37 -0.27
N THR A 131 20.07 -1.52 -0.16
CA THR A 131 19.47 -2.83 -0.43
C THR A 131 19.47 -3.65 0.85
N ALA A 132 18.51 -4.56 0.99
CA ALA A 132 18.47 -5.44 2.15
C ALA A 132 18.08 -6.86 1.75
N THR A 133 19.00 -7.80 1.95
CA THR A 133 18.77 -9.22 1.64
C THR A 133 17.86 -9.82 2.69
N THR A 134 16.91 -10.62 2.24
CA THR A 134 15.87 -11.18 3.10
C THR A 134 15.80 -12.69 2.99
N VAL A 135 15.14 -13.30 3.99
CA VAL A 135 14.73 -14.69 3.96
C VAL A 135 13.26 -14.75 4.36
N GLN A 136 12.50 -15.58 3.66
CA GLN A 136 11.08 -15.78 3.91
C GLN A 136 10.83 -17.16 4.51
N GLN A 137 10.22 -17.21 5.69
CA GLN A 137 9.86 -18.46 6.38
C GLN A 137 8.60 -18.25 7.22
N HIS A 138 7.69 -19.24 7.24
CA HIS A 138 6.51 -19.25 8.12
C HIS A 138 5.71 -17.93 8.11
N ASN A 139 5.38 -17.40 6.92
CA ASN A 139 4.64 -16.13 6.76
C ASN A 139 5.34 -14.93 7.42
N GLN A 140 6.66 -14.92 7.39
CA GLN A 140 7.47 -13.80 7.83
C GLN A 140 8.58 -13.52 6.82
N LEU A 141 8.84 -12.23 6.62
CA LEU A 141 10.02 -11.72 5.91
C LEU A 141 11.02 -11.25 6.97
N THR A 142 12.23 -11.82 6.95
CA THR A 142 13.33 -11.40 7.84
C THR A 142 14.46 -10.80 7.03
N VAL A 143 14.81 -9.56 7.33
CA VAL A 143 15.99 -8.88 6.79
C VAL A 143 17.24 -9.42 7.47
N LYS A 144 18.13 -10.06 6.71
CA LYS A 144 19.38 -10.66 7.21
C LYS A 144 20.52 -9.65 7.22
N SER A 145 20.68 -8.93 6.11
CA SER A 145 21.73 -7.92 5.95
C SER A 145 21.17 -6.69 5.27
N ILE A 146 21.79 -5.56 5.54
CA ILE A 146 21.49 -4.28 4.91
C ILE A 146 22.80 -3.75 4.34
N THR A 147 22.81 -3.38 3.06
CA THR A 147 23.97 -2.81 2.36
C THR A 147 23.66 -1.37 1.97
N GLY A 148 24.61 -0.47 2.19
CA GLY A 148 24.48 0.96 1.94
C GLY A 148 23.99 1.76 3.15
N LYS A 149 23.77 3.06 2.93
CA LYS A 149 23.30 4.02 3.93
C LYS A 149 22.34 5.03 3.32
N PHE A 150 21.47 5.58 4.15
CA PHE A 150 20.55 6.64 3.73
C PHE A 150 21.17 8.04 3.83
N LEU A 151 22.15 8.21 4.72
CA LEU A 151 22.81 9.48 5.05
C LEU A 151 24.32 9.26 5.23
N GLU A 152 25.13 10.29 5.01
CA GLU A 152 26.60 10.19 5.11
C GLU A 152 27.07 9.82 6.53
N ASP A 153 26.51 10.47 7.56
CA ASP A 153 26.97 10.39 8.96
C ASP A 153 26.06 9.55 9.88
N GLU A 154 25.37 8.51 9.36
CA GLU A 154 24.49 7.66 10.19
C GLU A 154 25.18 6.43 10.79
N THR A 155 24.70 6.02 11.98
CA THR A 155 25.16 4.79 12.64
C THR A 155 24.46 3.56 12.04
N PRO A 156 25.06 2.36 12.12
CA PRO A 156 24.39 1.12 11.74
C PRO A 156 23.03 0.90 12.42
N ALA A 157 22.90 1.31 13.69
CA ALA A 157 21.64 1.22 14.42
C ALA A 157 20.58 2.15 13.82
N PHE A 158 20.97 3.36 13.45
CA PHE A 158 20.09 4.31 12.81
C PHE A 158 19.67 3.88 11.40
N THR A 159 20.59 3.32 10.59
CA THR A 159 20.25 2.71 9.29
C THR A 159 19.17 1.63 9.43
N ARG A 160 19.33 0.71 10.41
CA ARG A 160 18.30 -0.30 10.72
C ARG A 160 16.97 0.34 11.12
N ALA A 161 17.00 1.39 11.94
CA ALA A 161 15.81 2.11 12.36
C ALA A 161 15.07 2.72 11.15
N ILE A 162 15.81 3.29 10.19
CA ILE A 162 15.24 3.83 8.95
C ILE A 162 14.63 2.71 8.10
N VAL A 163 15.34 1.61 7.85
CA VAL A 163 14.79 0.46 7.09
C VAL A 163 13.48 -0.01 7.72
N ARG A 164 13.45 -0.17 9.05
CA ARG A 164 12.26 -0.59 9.80
C ARG A 164 11.11 0.40 9.61
N PHE A 165 11.38 1.69 9.79
CA PHE A 165 10.38 2.74 9.59
C PHE A 165 9.83 2.75 8.16
N LEU A 166 10.69 2.67 7.14
CA LEU A 166 10.27 2.65 5.75
C LEU A 166 9.41 1.41 5.44
N LEU A 167 9.80 0.22 5.91
CA LEU A 167 8.99 -0.98 5.72
C LEU A 167 7.62 -0.87 6.37
N MET A 168 7.54 -0.43 7.62
CA MET A 168 6.29 -0.38 8.37
C MET A 168 5.38 0.79 7.93
N ASN A 169 5.95 1.97 7.71
CA ASN A 169 5.17 3.15 7.34
C ASN A 169 4.85 3.20 5.85
N TYR A 170 5.82 2.92 4.98
CA TYR A 170 5.64 3.02 3.52
C TYR A 170 5.15 1.69 2.95
N GLY A 171 5.81 0.58 3.29
CA GLY A 171 5.43 -0.74 2.79
C GLY A 171 4.08 -1.20 3.34
N ILE A 172 3.96 -1.35 4.66
CA ILE A 172 2.72 -1.84 5.30
C ILE A 172 1.64 -0.76 5.29
N GLY A 173 2.00 0.52 5.40
CA GLY A 173 1.03 1.63 5.40
C GLY A 173 0.46 1.97 6.77
N GLU A 174 1.14 1.61 7.86
CA GLU A 174 0.75 1.99 9.22
C GLU A 174 1.58 3.16 9.74
N VAL A 175 0.91 4.13 10.35
CA VAL A 175 1.61 5.30 10.92
C VAL A 175 2.40 4.89 12.16
N VAL A 176 3.70 4.70 11.99
CA VAL A 176 4.66 4.41 13.06
C VAL A 176 5.59 5.60 13.33
N PRO A 177 6.19 5.71 14.54
CA PRO A 177 7.18 6.74 14.85
C PRO A 177 8.41 6.68 13.94
N ALA A 178 8.73 7.80 13.31
CA ALA A 178 9.96 7.99 12.54
C ALA A 178 11.16 8.12 13.49
N PRO A 179 12.28 7.41 13.27
CA PRO A 179 13.47 7.61 14.07
C PRO A 179 14.06 8.99 13.77
N LEU A 180 14.42 9.71 14.83
CA LEU A 180 15.00 11.05 14.78
C LEU A 180 16.43 11.03 15.35
N PRO A 181 17.36 11.84 14.83
CA PRO A 181 18.72 11.93 15.36
C PRO A 181 18.69 12.40 16.81
N ALA A 182 19.39 11.69 17.69
CA ALA A 182 19.47 12.04 19.12
C ALA A 182 20.02 13.47 19.34
N ALA A 183 20.91 13.94 18.46
CA ALA A 183 21.46 15.29 18.49
C ALA A 183 20.43 16.41 18.28
N LEU A 184 19.23 16.09 17.75
CA LEU A 184 18.15 17.05 17.52
C LEU A 184 17.07 17.02 18.63
N LYS A 185 17.29 16.26 19.71
CA LYS A 185 16.31 16.08 20.80
C LYS A 185 15.87 17.40 21.42
N ASP A 186 16.80 18.33 21.62
CA ASP A 186 16.53 19.64 22.22
C ASP A 186 16.15 20.71 21.16
N LYS A 187 16.01 20.31 19.89
CA LYS A 187 15.76 21.17 18.74
C LYS A 187 14.59 20.65 17.91
N PRO A 188 13.38 20.63 18.46
CA PRO A 188 12.27 19.87 17.89
C PRO A 188 11.82 20.39 16.51
N ARG A 189 11.98 21.70 16.24
CA ARG A 189 11.75 22.26 14.90
C ARG A 189 12.79 21.78 13.89
N GLU A 190 14.07 21.77 14.24
CA GLU A 190 15.13 21.21 13.38
C GLU A 190 14.90 19.72 13.13
N ALA A 191 14.48 18.96 14.16
CA ALA A 191 14.12 17.55 14.03
C ALA A 191 12.95 17.34 13.04
N ALA A 192 11.92 18.19 13.09
CA ALA A 192 10.79 18.10 12.18
C ALA A 192 11.15 18.45 10.72
N LEU A 193 11.98 19.48 10.51
CA LEU A 193 12.51 19.81 9.18
C LEU A 193 13.41 18.69 8.63
N TRP A 194 14.25 18.11 9.49
CA TRP A 194 15.07 16.97 9.15
C TRP A 194 14.20 15.76 8.75
N ALA A 195 13.16 15.45 9.53
CA ALA A 195 12.24 14.35 9.23
C ALA A 195 11.51 14.57 7.90
N PHE A 196 11.09 15.80 7.60
CA PHE A 196 10.52 16.13 6.28
C PHE A 196 11.54 15.94 5.16
N SER A 197 12.80 16.30 5.37
CA SER A 197 13.85 16.09 4.37
C SER A 197 14.05 14.60 4.09
N VAL A 198 14.14 13.76 5.13
CA VAL A 198 14.45 12.33 4.98
C VAL A 198 13.22 11.51 4.56
N TYR A 199 12.07 11.74 5.19
CA TYR A 199 10.84 10.93 5.02
C TYR A 199 9.70 11.72 4.33
N GLY A 200 9.70 13.04 4.40
CA GLY A 200 8.63 13.84 3.80
C GLY A 200 7.31 13.69 4.53
N LYS A 201 6.19 13.72 3.79
CA LYS A 201 4.83 13.81 4.36
C LYS A 201 4.41 12.58 5.19
N LEU A 202 5.08 11.45 5.02
CA LEU A 202 4.72 10.20 5.69
C LEU A 202 5.28 10.09 7.12
N ALA A 203 6.22 10.96 7.51
CA ALA A 203 6.64 11.09 8.90
C ALA A 203 5.66 12.01 9.67
N GLN A 204 4.64 11.42 10.29
CA GLN A 204 3.65 12.16 11.08
C GLN A 204 4.06 12.33 12.55
N ILE A 205 4.77 11.36 13.11
CA ILE A 205 5.23 11.33 14.50
C ILE A 205 6.67 10.83 14.54
N GLY A 206 7.45 11.29 15.50
CA GLY A 206 8.88 10.96 15.61
C GLY A 206 9.28 10.48 16.99
N THR A 207 10.35 9.68 17.05
CA THR A 207 10.97 9.17 18.28
C THR A 207 12.48 9.37 18.23
N PHE A 208 13.08 9.77 19.34
CA PHE A 208 14.55 9.83 19.49
C PHE A 208 15.16 8.52 19.98
N ASN A 209 14.35 7.47 20.16
CA ASN A 209 14.81 6.13 20.49
C ASN A 209 15.00 5.30 19.21
N GLU A 210 16.24 5.21 18.72
CA GLU A 210 16.58 4.45 17.51
C GLU A 210 16.38 2.92 17.66
N ASN A 211 16.34 2.42 18.90
CA ASN A 211 16.08 1.01 19.19
C ASN A 211 14.58 0.70 19.32
N PHE A 212 13.71 1.69 19.15
CA PHE A 212 12.27 1.47 19.20
C PHE A 212 11.82 0.55 18.04
N VAL A 213 11.03 -0.47 18.37
CA VAL A 213 10.46 -1.42 17.41
C VAL A 213 8.93 -1.27 17.43
N PRO A 214 8.32 -0.69 16.39
CA PRO A 214 6.88 -0.65 16.27
C PRO A 214 6.29 -2.05 16.07
N VAL A 215 5.10 -2.27 16.62
CA VAL A 215 4.25 -3.43 16.38
C VAL A 215 3.12 -3.03 15.44
N VAL A 216 3.13 -3.57 14.24
CA VAL A 216 2.13 -3.32 13.20
C VAL A 216 1.06 -4.40 13.22
N SER A 217 -0.16 -4.06 12.79
CA SER A 217 -1.32 -4.97 12.76
C SER A 217 -1.51 -5.70 11.43
N LYS A 218 -1.04 -5.14 10.33
CA LYS A 218 -1.22 -5.66 8.96
C LYS A 218 0.04 -6.39 8.46
N PRO A 219 -0.13 -7.44 7.65
CA PRO A 219 1.00 -8.08 6.97
C PRO A 219 1.58 -7.17 5.89
N LEU A 220 2.86 -7.37 5.57
CA LEU A 220 3.51 -6.79 4.41
C LEU A 220 3.07 -7.53 3.15
N ARG A 221 2.61 -6.75 2.16
CA ARG A 221 2.22 -7.21 0.82
C ARG A 221 2.83 -6.29 -0.24
N SER A 222 3.10 -6.84 -1.41
CA SER A 222 3.49 -6.06 -2.59
C SER A 222 2.31 -5.91 -3.54
N HIS A 223 2.25 -4.82 -4.30
CA HIS A 223 1.62 -4.88 -5.62
C HIS A 223 2.57 -5.71 -6.49
N SER A 224 2.31 -7.01 -6.53
CA SER A 224 3.21 -7.95 -7.19
C SER A 224 3.27 -7.69 -8.71
N LEU A 225 4.31 -8.19 -9.36
CA LEU A 225 4.43 -8.10 -10.82
C LEU A 225 3.21 -8.70 -11.53
N LEU A 226 2.56 -9.72 -10.95
CA LEU A 226 1.30 -10.27 -11.47
C LEU A 226 0.16 -9.26 -11.40
N HIS A 227 -0.04 -8.56 -10.28
CA HIS A 227 -1.05 -7.51 -10.19
C HIS A 227 -0.81 -6.41 -11.22
N ILE A 228 0.45 -5.97 -11.37
CA ILE A 228 0.83 -4.94 -12.34
C ILE A 228 0.60 -5.42 -13.78
N ALA A 229 0.93 -6.66 -14.11
CA ALA A 229 0.67 -7.25 -15.42
C ALA A 229 -0.84 -7.29 -15.73
N VAL A 230 -1.67 -7.66 -14.75
CA VAL A 230 -3.14 -7.64 -14.88
C VAL A 230 -3.65 -6.24 -15.13
N ALA A 231 -3.25 -5.25 -14.34
CA ALA A 231 -3.67 -3.86 -14.53
C ALA A 231 -3.29 -3.28 -15.89
N ARG A 232 -2.22 -3.80 -16.51
CA ARG A 232 -1.74 -3.42 -17.85
C ARG A 232 -2.31 -4.28 -18.97
N SER A 233 -3.15 -5.28 -18.65
CA SER A 233 -3.60 -6.32 -19.59
C SER A 233 -2.46 -6.99 -20.35
N ASN A 234 -1.29 -7.14 -19.72
CA ASN A 234 -0.10 -7.73 -20.33
C ASN A 234 -0.16 -9.27 -20.22
N MET A 235 -0.87 -9.90 -21.16
CA MET A 235 -1.15 -11.33 -21.16
C MET A 235 0.09 -12.24 -21.08
N PRO A 236 1.18 -11.98 -21.85
CA PRO A 236 2.43 -12.73 -21.70
C PRO A 236 3.00 -12.70 -20.29
N ASP A 237 2.97 -11.53 -19.63
CA ASP A 237 3.50 -11.38 -18.28
C ASP A 237 2.60 -12.04 -17.22
N ILE A 238 1.27 -12.01 -17.39
CA ILE A 238 0.35 -12.73 -16.51
C ILE A 238 0.69 -14.23 -16.49
N GLU A 239 0.87 -14.83 -17.67
CA GLU A 239 1.22 -16.24 -17.78
C GLU A 239 2.61 -16.53 -17.22
N LYS A 240 3.61 -15.74 -17.63
CA LYS A 240 4.99 -15.86 -17.17
C LYS A 240 5.06 -15.85 -15.64
N TYR A 241 4.47 -14.86 -15.00
CA TYR A 241 4.62 -14.67 -13.55
C TYR A 241 3.92 -15.76 -12.73
N VAL A 242 2.79 -16.29 -13.19
CA VAL A 242 2.16 -17.45 -12.54
C VAL A 242 3.03 -18.70 -12.70
N LEU A 243 3.61 -18.93 -13.89
CA LEU A 243 4.51 -20.07 -14.14
C LEU A 243 5.83 -19.98 -13.37
N GLU A 244 6.34 -18.77 -13.12
CA GLU A 244 7.49 -18.50 -12.25
C GLU A 244 7.16 -18.66 -10.75
N GLY A 245 5.91 -18.99 -10.41
CA GLY A 245 5.49 -19.35 -9.06
C GLY A 245 5.01 -18.17 -8.21
N ILE A 246 4.67 -17.02 -8.81
CA ILE A 246 3.90 -16.00 -8.08
C ILE A 246 2.50 -16.57 -7.77
N PRO A 247 2.08 -16.62 -6.49
CA PRO A 247 0.77 -17.17 -6.15
C PRO A 247 -0.36 -16.37 -6.81
N VAL A 248 -1.16 -17.03 -7.63
CA VAL A 248 -2.24 -16.41 -8.42
C VAL A 248 -3.33 -15.74 -7.56
N ASN A 249 -3.48 -16.19 -6.32
CA ASN A 249 -4.43 -15.65 -5.34
C ASN A 249 -3.78 -14.75 -4.28
N SER A 250 -2.50 -14.38 -4.44
CA SER A 250 -1.80 -13.49 -3.49
C SER A 250 -2.51 -12.14 -3.37
N LEU A 251 -2.51 -11.55 -2.17
CA LEU A 251 -3.11 -10.24 -1.96
C LEU A 251 -2.08 -9.14 -2.17
N ALA A 252 -2.49 -8.09 -2.89
CA ALA A 252 -1.80 -6.82 -2.97
C ALA A 252 -1.96 -6.01 -1.68
N ARG A 253 -1.21 -4.91 -1.59
CA ARG A 253 -1.23 -3.99 -0.43
C ARG A 253 -2.63 -3.42 -0.13
N ASP A 254 -3.45 -3.19 -1.14
CA ASP A 254 -4.86 -2.81 -1.01
C ASP A 254 -5.77 -3.95 -0.51
N GLY A 255 -5.21 -5.15 -0.34
CA GLY A 255 -5.91 -6.34 0.12
C GLY A 255 -6.68 -7.07 -0.98
N LEU A 256 -6.47 -6.73 -2.25
CA LEU A 256 -7.13 -7.36 -3.39
C LEU A 256 -6.22 -8.40 -4.06
N ALA A 257 -6.82 -9.46 -4.60
CA ALA A 257 -6.11 -10.46 -5.42
C ALA A 257 -6.05 -10.04 -6.90
N PRO A 258 -5.21 -10.66 -7.75
CA PRO A 258 -5.16 -10.36 -9.19
C PRO A 258 -6.52 -10.48 -9.87
N LEU A 259 -7.32 -11.46 -9.49
CA LEU A 259 -8.67 -11.65 -10.02
C LEU A 259 -9.60 -10.48 -9.71
N HIS A 260 -9.44 -9.82 -8.55
CA HIS A 260 -10.17 -8.59 -8.23
C HIS A 260 -9.69 -7.41 -9.09
N TRP A 261 -8.38 -7.28 -9.32
CA TRP A 261 -7.81 -6.23 -10.17
C TRP A 261 -8.26 -6.33 -11.62
N SER A 262 -8.47 -7.54 -12.15
CA SER A 262 -8.94 -7.72 -13.53
C SER A 262 -10.30 -7.08 -13.83
N LEU A 263 -11.10 -6.73 -12.81
CA LEU A 263 -12.38 -6.03 -13.00
C LEU A 263 -12.22 -4.58 -13.46
N ALA A 264 -11.04 -3.98 -13.27
CA ALA A 264 -10.72 -2.65 -13.76
C ALA A 264 -10.20 -2.65 -15.21
N CYS A 265 -9.98 -3.83 -15.80
CA CYS A 265 -9.55 -3.96 -17.18
C CYS A 265 -10.70 -3.69 -18.16
N GLU A 266 -10.38 -3.16 -19.33
CA GLU A 266 -11.38 -2.88 -20.38
C GLU A 266 -11.99 -4.16 -20.97
N THR A 267 -11.25 -5.27 -20.94
CA THR A 267 -11.64 -6.57 -21.49
C THR A 267 -11.67 -7.63 -20.40
N THR A 268 -12.38 -8.73 -20.67
CA THR A 268 -12.44 -9.89 -19.77
C THR A 268 -11.24 -10.83 -19.89
N GLU A 269 -10.37 -10.62 -20.89
CA GLU A 269 -9.27 -11.53 -21.20
C GLU A 269 -8.31 -11.76 -20.01
N PRO A 270 -7.90 -10.74 -19.23
CA PRO A 270 -7.07 -10.97 -18.05
C PRO A 270 -7.76 -11.86 -17.01
N MET A 271 -9.07 -11.67 -16.79
CA MET A 271 -9.86 -12.51 -15.87
C MET A 271 -9.93 -13.95 -16.37
N GLU A 272 -10.26 -14.16 -17.65
CA GLU A 272 -10.33 -15.48 -18.27
C GLU A 272 -9.00 -16.23 -18.17
N LYS A 273 -7.88 -15.54 -18.41
CA LYS A 273 -6.55 -16.14 -18.28
C LYS A 273 -6.19 -16.48 -16.84
N LEU A 274 -6.48 -15.59 -15.88
CA LEU A 274 -6.26 -15.88 -14.46
C LEU A 274 -7.05 -17.12 -14.01
N LEU A 275 -8.33 -17.22 -14.39
CA LEU A 275 -9.17 -18.38 -14.10
C LEU A 275 -8.62 -19.66 -14.75
N ALA A 276 -8.18 -19.59 -16.00
CA ALA A 276 -7.53 -20.71 -16.70
C ALA A 276 -6.20 -21.13 -16.05
N LEU A 277 -5.50 -20.19 -15.40
CA LEU A 277 -4.28 -20.42 -14.61
C LEU A 277 -4.57 -20.86 -13.16
N GLY A 278 -5.83 -21.13 -12.80
CA GLY A 278 -6.21 -21.66 -11.50
C GLY A 278 -6.46 -20.60 -10.42
N ALA A 279 -6.74 -19.34 -10.80
CA ALA A 279 -7.26 -18.36 -9.86
C ALA A 279 -8.57 -18.87 -9.23
N ASP A 280 -8.69 -18.72 -7.91
CA ASP A 280 -9.90 -19.12 -7.20
C ASP A 280 -11.00 -18.07 -7.46
N PRO A 281 -12.13 -18.42 -8.11
CA PRO A 281 -13.23 -17.49 -8.35
C PRO A 281 -13.87 -16.97 -7.05
N ASN A 282 -13.61 -17.63 -5.93
CA ASN A 282 -14.07 -17.29 -4.58
C ASN A 282 -12.98 -16.65 -3.71
N VAL A 283 -11.82 -16.31 -4.27
CA VAL A 283 -10.72 -15.68 -3.53
C VAL A 283 -11.23 -14.48 -2.74
N ARG A 284 -10.85 -14.39 -1.46
CA ARG A 284 -11.33 -13.32 -0.58
C ARG A 284 -10.30 -12.20 -0.48
N SER A 285 -10.76 -10.96 -0.61
CA SER A 285 -9.96 -9.80 -0.24
C SER A 285 -9.67 -9.78 1.26
N ALA A 286 -8.80 -8.86 1.70
CA ALA A 286 -8.52 -8.66 3.12
C ALA A 286 -9.77 -8.34 3.97
N GLU A 287 -10.80 -7.75 3.36
CA GLU A 287 -12.09 -7.43 4.02
C GLU A 287 -13.16 -8.52 3.76
N GLY A 288 -12.78 -9.62 3.12
CA GLY A 288 -13.66 -10.74 2.82
C GLY A 288 -14.54 -10.58 1.58
N ALA A 289 -14.35 -9.53 0.77
CA ALA A 289 -15.09 -9.39 -0.49
C ALA A 289 -14.62 -10.46 -1.50
N THR A 290 -15.53 -10.99 -2.31
CA THR A 290 -15.19 -11.89 -3.43
C THR A 290 -15.22 -11.13 -4.77
N PRO A 291 -14.61 -11.66 -5.84
CA PRO A 291 -14.69 -11.07 -7.18
C PRO A 291 -16.13 -10.82 -7.66
N VAL A 292 -17.08 -11.71 -7.32
CA VAL A 292 -18.50 -11.53 -7.67
C VAL A 292 -19.08 -10.26 -7.04
N MET A 293 -18.76 -10.00 -5.78
CA MET A 293 -19.23 -8.77 -5.11
C MET A 293 -18.65 -7.52 -5.77
N ASN A 294 -17.37 -7.54 -6.16
CA ASN A 294 -16.74 -6.41 -6.84
C ASN A 294 -17.28 -6.24 -8.26
N ALA A 295 -17.56 -7.32 -9.00
CA ALA A 295 -18.19 -7.27 -10.32
C ALA A 295 -19.57 -6.62 -10.25
N VAL A 296 -20.37 -7.01 -9.24
CA VAL A 296 -21.69 -6.42 -8.99
C VAL A 296 -21.59 -4.96 -8.61
N GLN A 297 -20.67 -4.60 -7.70
CA GLN A 297 -20.44 -3.20 -7.31
C GLN A 297 -20.08 -2.31 -8.51
N SER A 298 -19.25 -2.83 -9.42
CA SER A 298 -18.85 -2.15 -10.66
C SER A 298 -19.87 -2.27 -11.79
N ASN A 299 -21.05 -2.89 -11.56
CA ASN A 299 -22.07 -3.16 -12.59
C ASN A 299 -21.53 -3.90 -13.83
N ALA A 300 -20.58 -4.82 -13.61
CA ALA A 300 -19.81 -5.51 -14.66
C ALA A 300 -20.39 -6.89 -14.98
N ALA A 301 -21.55 -6.92 -15.65
CA ALA A 301 -22.30 -8.16 -15.96
C ALA A 301 -21.48 -9.23 -16.71
N ARG A 302 -20.60 -8.82 -17.65
CA ARG A 302 -19.73 -9.76 -18.38
C ARG A 302 -18.77 -10.50 -17.45
N HIS A 303 -18.10 -9.78 -16.56
CA HIS A 303 -17.21 -10.35 -15.55
C HIS A 303 -17.97 -11.21 -14.54
N PHE A 304 -19.15 -10.76 -14.10
CA PHE A 304 -20.02 -11.55 -13.23
C PHE A 304 -20.36 -12.92 -13.86
N ASN A 305 -20.78 -12.94 -15.12
CA ASN A 305 -21.14 -14.19 -15.81
C ASN A 305 -19.93 -15.14 -15.93
N LEU A 306 -18.73 -14.61 -16.19
CA LEU A 306 -17.51 -15.42 -16.23
C LEU A 306 -17.18 -16.02 -14.87
N LEU A 307 -17.29 -15.25 -13.79
CA LEU A 307 -17.05 -15.73 -12.44
C LEU A 307 -18.04 -16.83 -12.04
N VAL A 308 -19.33 -16.65 -12.34
CA VAL A 308 -20.36 -17.67 -12.09
C VAL A 308 -20.07 -18.93 -12.90
N LEU A 309 -19.73 -18.79 -14.19
CA LEU A 309 -19.34 -19.92 -15.04
C LEU A 309 -18.13 -20.67 -14.48
N ALA A 310 -17.19 -19.95 -13.86
CA ALA A 310 -16.02 -20.52 -13.20
C ALA A 310 -16.32 -21.13 -11.81
N GLY A 311 -17.57 -21.05 -11.31
CA GLY A 311 -17.97 -21.64 -10.03
C GLY A 311 -17.92 -20.69 -8.84
N ALA A 312 -18.00 -19.38 -9.06
CA ALA A 312 -18.12 -18.42 -7.97
C ALA A 312 -19.45 -18.58 -7.20
N ASP A 313 -19.37 -18.50 -5.87
CA ASP A 313 -20.52 -18.51 -4.97
C ASP A 313 -21.16 -17.11 -4.93
N VAL A 314 -22.33 -16.99 -5.56
CA VAL A 314 -23.14 -15.77 -5.57
C VAL A 314 -23.67 -15.39 -4.18
N ASN A 315 -23.70 -16.34 -3.24
CA ASN A 315 -24.19 -16.17 -1.87
C ASN A 315 -23.07 -15.92 -0.85
N ALA A 316 -21.81 -15.86 -1.30
CA ALA A 316 -20.71 -15.48 -0.42
C ALA A 316 -21.01 -14.15 0.28
N ALA A 317 -20.55 -14.04 1.52
CA ALA A 317 -20.71 -12.86 2.37
C ALA A 317 -19.33 -12.32 2.78
N ASP A 318 -19.17 -11.00 2.87
CA ASP A 318 -17.93 -10.38 3.35
C ASP A 318 -17.80 -10.46 4.88
N ALA A 319 -16.74 -9.89 5.46
CA ALA A 319 -16.50 -9.98 6.90
C ALA A 319 -17.62 -9.37 7.76
N ARG A 320 -18.52 -8.55 7.17
CA ARG A 320 -19.68 -7.96 7.83
C ARG A 320 -20.99 -8.67 7.51
N GLY A 321 -20.94 -9.76 6.75
CA GLY A 321 -22.12 -10.51 6.31
C GLY A 321 -22.75 -10.01 5.01
N PHE A 322 -22.26 -8.93 4.39
CA PHE A 322 -22.89 -8.39 3.18
C PHE A 322 -22.60 -9.29 1.97
N THR A 323 -23.64 -9.57 1.20
CA THR A 323 -23.56 -10.35 -0.05
C THR A 323 -23.58 -9.44 -1.28
N ALA A 324 -23.33 -10.01 -2.46
CA ALA A 324 -23.42 -9.27 -3.71
C ALA A 324 -24.83 -8.67 -3.95
N LEU A 325 -25.90 -9.36 -3.54
CA LEU A 325 -27.28 -8.87 -3.67
C LEU A 325 -27.55 -7.63 -2.81
N HIS A 326 -26.96 -7.55 -1.62
CA HIS A 326 -27.03 -6.33 -0.80
C HIS A 326 -26.42 -5.13 -1.54
N ARG A 327 -25.22 -5.29 -2.11
CA ARG A 327 -24.52 -4.23 -2.86
C ARG A 327 -25.31 -3.79 -4.09
N ALA A 328 -25.83 -4.74 -4.88
CA ALA A 328 -26.65 -4.43 -6.05
C ALA A 328 -27.89 -3.59 -5.69
N ALA A 329 -28.56 -3.98 -4.60
CA ALA A 329 -29.78 -3.34 -4.13
C ALA A 329 -29.52 -1.91 -3.60
N GLU A 330 -28.47 -1.72 -2.80
CA GLU A 330 -28.06 -0.40 -2.31
C GLU A 330 -27.68 0.55 -3.47
N MET A 331 -26.87 0.07 -4.41
CA MET A 331 -26.36 0.87 -5.52
C MET A 331 -27.38 1.16 -6.62
N GLY A 332 -28.49 0.42 -6.67
CA GLY A 332 -29.52 0.60 -7.70
C GLY A 332 -29.24 -0.16 -9.00
N HIS A 333 -28.40 -1.20 -8.97
CA HIS A 333 -28.02 -1.96 -10.16
C HIS A 333 -29.07 -3.02 -10.51
N VAL A 334 -30.19 -2.58 -11.09
CA VAL A 334 -31.34 -3.43 -11.43
C VAL A 334 -30.96 -4.67 -12.24
N HIS A 335 -30.12 -4.51 -13.26
CA HIS A 335 -29.69 -5.63 -14.10
C HIS A 335 -28.90 -6.68 -13.29
N MET A 336 -28.01 -6.23 -12.40
CA MET A 336 -27.26 -7.14 -11.52
C MET A 336 -28.17 -7.84 -10.51
N VAL A 337 -29.21 -7.17 -9.99
CA VAL A 337 -30.21 -7.83 -9.13
C VAL A 337 -30.88 -8.98 -9.87
N ARG A 338 -31.32 -8.77 -11.11
CA ARG A 338 -31.93 -9.85 -11.92
C ARG A 338 -30.95 -11.01 -12.12
N LEU A 339 -29.72 -10.71 -12.58
CA LEU A 339 -28.70 -11.74 -12.79
C LEU A 339 -28.40 -12.53 -11.50
N LEU A 340 -28.34 -11.87 -10.35
CA LEU A 340 -28.12 -12.53 -9.06
C LEU A 340 -29.30 -13.44 -8.69
N LEU A 341 -30.55 -12.98 -8.87
CA LEU A 341 -31.74 -13.79 -8.59
C LEU A 341 -31.87 -14.99 -9.54
N GLU A 342 -31.57 -14.80 -10.84
CA GLU A 342 -31.49 -15.87 -11.83
C GLU A 342 -30.47 -16.94 -11.44
N ASN A 343 -29.37 -16.53 -10.80
CA ASN A 343 -28.33 -17.42 -10.27
C ASN A 343 -28.57 -17.84 -8.81
N ARG A 344 -29.81 -17.75 -8.32
CA ARG A 344 -30.24 -18.23 -6.99
C ARG A 344 -29.59 -17.52 -5.80
N ALA A 345 -29.36 -16.21 -5.90
CA ALA A 345 -28.98 -15.41 -4.75
C ALA A 345 -30.07 -15.41 -3.67
N ASN A 346 -29.67 -15.53 -2.41
CA ASN A 346 -30.57 -15.53 -1.27
C ASN A 346 -31.07 -14.10 -0.98
N ARG A 347 -32.29 -13.81 -1.43
CA ARG A 347 -33.01 -12.55 -1.19
C ARG A 347 -33.23 -12.19 0.28
N HIS A 348 -33.17 -13.18 1.19
CA HIS A 348 -33.42 -13.02 2.62
C HIS A 348 -32.15 -13.02 3.47
N ALA A 349 -30.96 -13.00 2.85
CA ALA A 349 -29.72 -12.85 3.60
C ALA A 349 -29.77 -11.54 4.43
N VAL A 350 -29.28 -11.60 5.66
CA VAL A 350 -29.24 -10.46 6.59
C VAL A 350 -27.79 -10.16 6.93
N ALA A 351 -27.42 -8.88 6.80
CA ALA A 351 -26.10 -8.35 7.13
C ALA A 351 -26.26 -7.06 7.95
N MET A 352 -25.74 -7.04 9.18
CA MET A 352 -25.86 -5.88 10.09
C MET A 352 -27.30 -5.32 10.16
N ASP A 353 -28.28 -6.19 10.41
CA ASP A 353 -29.72 -5.88 10.45
C ASP A 353 -30.35 -5.40 9.13
N HIS A 354 -29.61 -5.47 8.02
CA HIS A 354 -30.11 -5.13 6.69
C HIS A 354 -30.31 -6.37 5.81
N THR A 355 -31.44 -6.42 5.10
CA THR A 355 -31.62 -7.25 3.90
C THR A 355 -31.37 -6.41 2.66
N ALA A 356 -31.16 -7.06 1.50
CA ALA A 356 -31.13 -6.38 0.21
C ALA A 356 -32.40 -5.52 -0.02
N LEU A 357 -33.57 -6.01 0.36
CA LEU A 357 -34.83 -5.27 0.25
C LEU A 357 -34.81 -4.00 1.12
N SER A 358 -34.37 -4.10 2.38
CA SER A 358 -34.30 -2.94 3.28
C SER A 358 -33.36 -1.85 2.77
N LEU A 359 -32.25 -2.24 2.13
CA LEU A 359 -31.30 -1.30 1.52
C LEU A 359 -31.91 -0.63 0.28
N ALA A 360 -32.60 -1.39 -0.56
CA ALA A 360 -33.33 -0.85 -1.71
C ALA A 360 -34.43 0.14 -1.28
N GLU A 361 -35.16 -0.15 -0.20
CA GLU A 361 -36.18 0.74 0.39
C GLU A 361 -35.55 2.03 0.93
N ALA A 362 -34.48 1.92 1.71
CA ALA A 362 -33.75 3.07 2.25
C ALA A 362 -33.21 3.99 1.13
N MET A 363 -32.75 3.40 0.03
CA MET A 363 -32.21 4.12 -1.14
C MET A 363 -33.29 4.46 -2.19
N LYS A 364 -34.57 4.17 -1.93
CA LYS A 364 -35.72 4.42 -2.82
C LYS A 364 -35.56 3.83 -4.22
N ARG A 365 -35.04 2.60 -4.33
CA ARG A 365 -34.83 1.87 -5.58
C ARG A 365 -36.09 1.11 -6.01
N THR A 366 -37.13 1.82 -6.44
CA THR A 366 -38.48 1.26 -6.68
C THR A 366 -38.49 -0.04 -7.49
N GLU A 367 -37.78 -0.09 -8.61
CA GLU A 367 -37.75 -1.30 -9.44
C GLU A 367 -37.11 -2.51 -8.75
N ILE A 368 -36.09 -2.29 -7.91
CA ILE A 368 -35.45 -3.35 -7.12
C ILE A 368 -36.36 -3.79 -5.97
N ILE A 369 -37.09 -2.85 -5.35
CA ILE A 369 -38.06 -3.15 -4.29
C ILE A 369 -39.10 -4.14 -4.82
N GLU A 370 -39.67 -3.89 -6.00
CA GLU A 370 -40.63 -4.79 -6.62
C GLU A 370 -39.99 -6.16 -6.92
N LEU A 371 -38.80 -6.18 -7.54
CA LEU A 371 -38.07 -7.43 -7.83
C LEU A 371 -37.78 -8.30 -6.60
N LEU A 372 -37.56 -7.70 -5.44
CA LEU A 372 -37.20 -8.42 -4.22
C LEU A 372 -38.42 -8.86 -3.39
N ARG A 373 -39.60 -8.28 -3.65
CA ARG A 373 -40.88 -8.65 -3.02
C ARG A 373 -41.53 -9.88 -3.67
N ASP A 374 -41.33 -10.05 -4.97
CA ASP A 374 -41.78 -11.20 -5.77
C ASP A 374 -40.93 -12.45 -5.51
#